data_AF-A0A177A5K8-F1
#
_entry.id   AF-A0A177A5K8-F1
#
_cell.length_a   1.000
_cell.length_b   1.000
_cell.length_c   1.000
_cell.angle_alpha   90.00
_cell.angle_beta   90.00
_cell.angle_gamma   90.00
#
_symmetry.space_group_name_H-M   'P 1'
#
loop_
_entity.id
_entity.type
_entity.pdbx_description
1 polymer ?
#
loop_
_entity_poly.entity_id
_entity_poly.type
_entity_poly.pdbx_seq_one_letter_code
_entity_poly.pdbx_strand_id
1 'polypeptide(L)'
;MKFSQNFHLFQVPEWESFYINYDLLKRLLNATAKKDLLKIPRNFTELYACLGSNIDLLNTFRSRKYEFLHRKEAELRKRYGIELYLSTIPALDEVDDHELQVLYEAFTELRQELTKLRWYDRVNQDAIHRIYAKLEKFGKTIGPSHYDHKSTWIGLQLGWETQSLKDVERLNNLVSDISRAQSTVQSGSSLRSLCLKNVCDSHALAYPSTEYHAIETMNPLSWPDCWIERTW
;
A
#
# COMPACT_ATOMS: atom_id res chain seq x y z
N MET A 1 27.29 16.66 8.87
CA MET A 1 27.03 16.09 7.53
C MET A 1 26.61 17.18 6.53
N LYS A 2 27.09 17.12 5.29
CA LYS A 2 26.74 18.07 4.21
C LYS A 2 25.45 17.65 3.48
N PHE A 3 24.31 17.69 4.18
CA PHE A 3 23.01 17.22 3.66
C PHE A 3 22.66 17.81 2.28
N SER A 4 22.84 19.12 2.10
CA SER A 4 22.57 19.81 0.83
C SER A 4 23.34 19.23 -0.36
N GLN A 5 24.61 18.85 -0.16
CA GLN A 5 25.44 18.33 -1.26
C GLN A 5 25.08 16.88 -1.58
N ASN A 6 24.64 16.13 -0.58
CA ASN A 6 24.33 14.70 -0.71
C ASN A 6 22.84 14.44 -0.91
N PHE A 7 22.00 15.47 -1.03
CA PHE A 7 20.54 15.30 -1.06
C PHE A 7 20.08 14.37 -2.19
N HIS A 8 20.64 14.56 -3.38
CA HIS A 8 20.40 13.72 -4.56
C HIS A 8 20.76 12.24 -4.34
N LEU A 9 21.74 11.94 -3.49
CA LEU A 9 22.16 10.56 -3.19
C LEU A 9 21.13 9.79 -2.35
N PHE A 10 20.23 10.52 -1.67
CA PHE A 10 19.16 9.92 -0.88
C PHE A 10 17.85 9.80 -1.68
N GLN A 11 17.83 10.28 -2.92
CA GLN A 11 16.62 10.26 -3.74
C GLN A 11 16.42 8.89 -4.38
N VAL A 12 15.16 8.49 -4.47
CA VAL A 12 14.71 7.43 -5.37
C VAL A 12 14.78 8.00 -6.79
N PRO A 13 15.65 7.47 -7.68
CA PRO A 13 15.91 8.07 -8.98
C PRO A 13 14.66 8.25 -9.83
N GLU A 14 13.76 7.27 -9.82
CA GLU A 14 12.51 7.31 -10.57
C GLU A 14 11.54 8.40 -10.10
N TRP A 15 11.76 8.98 -8.91
CA TRP A 15 10.88 10.00 -8.31
C TRP A 15 11.58 11.35 -8.07
N GLU A 16 12.76 11.57 -8.66
CA GLU A 16 13.58 12.79 -8.47
C GLU A 16 12.77 14.08 -8.56
N SER A 17 11.92 14.20 -9.58
CA SER A 17 11.11 15.40 -9.86
C SER A 17 10.05 15.72 -8.80
N PHE A 18 9.74 14.76 -7.92
CA PHE A 18 8.73 14.93 -6.87
C PHE A 18 9.36 15.31 -5.53
N TYR A 19 10.68 15.25 -5.38
CA TYR A 19 11.36 15.70 -4.16
C TYR A 19 11.27 17.22 -3.98
N ILE A 20 11.37 17.65 -2.74
CA ILE A 20 11.45 19.07 -2.39
C ILE A 20 12.67 19.73 -3.05
N ASN A 21 12.47 20.93 -3.60
CA ASN A 21 13.56 21.75 -4.16
C ASN A 21 14.39 22.39 -3.04
N TYR A 22 15.19 21.56 -2.37
CA TYR A 22 15.96 21.94 -1.19
C TYR A 22 16.94 23.09 -1.48
N ASP A 23 17.57 23.09 -2.64
CA ASP A 23 18.52 24.13 -3.03
C ASP A 23 17.84 25.47 -3.31
N LEU A 24 16.65 25.49 -3.94
CA LEU A 24 15.86 26.71 -4.08
C LEU A 24 15.45 27.29 -2.71
N LEU A 25 14.91 26.45 -1.82
CA LEU A 25 14.52 26.88 -0.48
C LEU A 25 15.70 27.44 0.31
N LYS A 26 16.87 26.78 0.21
CA LYS A 26 18.09 27.26 0.84
C LYS A 26 18.58 28.58 0.24
N ARG A 27 18.47 28.79 -1.08
CA ARG A 27 18.79 30.05 -1.75
C ARG A 27 17.87 31.18 -1.28
N LEU A 28 16.56 30.96 -1.26
CA LEU A 28 15.56 31.92 -0.77
C LEU A 28 15.83 32.31 0.69
N LEU A 29 16.08 31.31 1.55
CA LEU A 29 16.44 31.54 2.94
C LEU A 29 17.70 32.41 3.07
N ASN A 30 18.77 32.07 2.33
CA ASN A 30 20.03 32.82 2.38
C ASN A 30 19.88 34.25 1.83
N ALA A 31 19.07 34.44 0.79
CA ALA A 31 18.80 35.76 0.22
C ALA A 31 18.08 36.66 1.24
N THR A 32 17.07 36.12 1.95
CA THR A 32 16.38 36.84 3.01
C THR A 32 17.29 37.09 4.22
N ALA A 33 18.18 36.15 4.56
CA ALA A 33 19.16 36.33 5.63
C ALA A 33 20.16 37.47 5.33
N LYS A 34 20.59 37.62 4.07
CA LYS A 34 21.52 38.70 3.67
C LYS A 34 20.90 40.10 3.73
N LYS A 35 19.57 40.23 3.60
CA LYS A 35 18.85 41.52 3.70
C LYS A 35 18.97 42.15 5.10
N ASP A 36 19.24 41.34 6.12
CA ASP A 36 19.49 41.79 7.49
C ASP A 36 20.76 42.65 7.62
N LEU A 37 21.80 42.31 6.86
CA LEU A 37 23.04 43.09 6.78
C LEU A 37 22.80 44.50 6.21
N LEU A 38 21.70 44.66 5.46
CA LEU A 38 21.30 45.91 4.81
C LEU A 38 20.25 46.69 5.62
N LYS A 39 19.91 46.26 6.86
CA LYS A 39 18.83 46.83 7.69
C LYS A 39 17.44 46.81 7.03
N ILE A 40 17.24 45.98 6.02
CA ILE A 40 15.93 45.80 5.36
C ILE A 40 15.12 44.78 6.17
N PRO A 41 13.83 45.06 6.47
CA PRO A 41 12.97 44.09 7.14
C PRO A 41 12.94 42.74 6.43
N ARG A 42 13.14 41.65 7.18
CA ARG A 42 13.11 40.30 6.61
C ARG A 42 11.69 39.95 6.21
N ASN A 43 11.51 39.61 4.93
CA ASN A 43 10.27 39.07 4.41
C ASN A 43 10.50 37.62 3.98
N PHE A 44 9.78 36.69 4.62
CA PHE A 44 9.84 35.25 4.33
C PHE A 44 8.65 34.75 3.49
N THR A 45 7.77 35.63 3.00
CA THR A 45 6.56 35.27 2.24
C THR A 45 6.87 34.39 1.04
N GLU A 46 7.87 34.75 0.23
CA GLU A 46 8.27 33.94 -0.94
C GLU A 46 8.79 32.56 -0.55
N LEU A 47 9.54 32.47 0.55
CA LEU A 47 10.03 31.20 1.08
C LEU A 47 8.88 30.32 1.57
N TYR A 48 7.91 30.88 2.29
CA TYR A 48 6.74 30.13 2.76
C TYR A 48 5.83 29.69 1.61
N ALA A 49 5.62 30.56 0.60
CA ALA A 49 4.89 30.19 -0.60
C ALA A 49 5.57 29.02 -1.33
N CYS A 50 6.89 29.11 -1.54
CA CYS A 50 7.67 28.03 -2.14
C CYS A 50 7.61 26.74 -1.31
N LEU A 51 7.75 26.83 0.02
CA LEU A 51 7.69 25.69 0.93
C LEU A 51 6.31 25.02 0.90
N GLY A 52 5.24 25.81 0.94
CA GLY A 52 3.86 25.33 0.83
C GLY A 52 3.63 24.58 -0.48
N SER A 53 3.99 25.16 -1.62
CA SER A 53 3.85 24.49 -2.92
C SER A 53 4.65 23.19 -3.01
N ASN A 54 5.84 23.13 -2.39
CA ASN A 54 6.60 21.88 -2.33
C ASN A 54 5.88 20.85 -1.45
N ILE A 55 5.38 21.23 -0.26
CA ILE A 55 4.61 20.34 0.61
C ILE A 55 3.36 19.80 -0.10
N ASP A 56 2.65 20.63 -0.86
CA ASP A 56 1.46 20.21 -1.62
C ASP A 56 1.82 19.20 -2.72
N LEU A 57 2.93 19.43 -3.44
CA LEU A 57 3.45 18.49 -4.43
C LEU A 57 3.80 17.14 -3.79
N LEU A 58 4.52 17.17 -2.66
CA LEU A 58 4.90 15.98 -1.90
C LEU A 58 3.68 15.18 -1.47
N ASN A 59 2.70 15.85 -0.87
CA ASN A 59 1.46 15.25 -0.39
C ASN A 59 0.66 14.65 -1.56
N THR A 60 0.54 15.37 -2.67
CA THR A 60 -0.18 14.89 -3.86
C THR A 60 0.47 13.65 -4.47
N PHE A 61 1.80 13.67 -4.64
CA PHE A 61 2.54 12.51 -5.14
C PHE A 61 2.38 11.31 -4.22
N ARG A 62 2.58 11.51 -2.92
CA ARG A 62 2.44 10.45 -1.90
C ARG A 62 1.06 9.83 -1.91
N SER A 63 0.00 10.64 -1.83
CA SER A 63 -1.37 10.14 -1.82
C SER A 63 -1.68 9.33 -3.08
N ARG A 64 -1.31 9.84 -4.27
CA ARG A 64 -1.51 9.12 -5.53
C ARG A 64 -0.76 7.79 -5.57
N LYS A 65 0.50 7.76 -5.13
CA LYS A 65 1.30 6.53 -5.09
C LYS A 65 0.73 5.52 -4.10
N TYR A 66 0.35 5.98 -2.92
CA TYR A 66 -0.25 5.12 -1.91
C TYR A 66 -1.60 4.55 -2.36
N GLU A 67 -2.49 5.36 -2.93
CA GLU A 67 -3.76 4.90 -3.51
C GLU A 67 -3.56 3.91 -4.66
N PHE A 68 -2.52 4.09 -5.46
CA PHE A 68 -2.15 3.15 -6.51
C PHE A 68 -1.73 1.79 -5.92
N LEU A 69 -0.87 1.79 -4.89
CA LEU A 69 -0.44 0.56 -4.22
C LEU A 69 -1.60 -0.16 -3.54
N HIS A 70 -2.49 0.57 -2.87
CA HIS A 70 -3.70 0.02 -2.25
C HIS A 70 -4.66 -0.59 -3.26
N ARG A 71 -4.85 0.04 -4.42
CA ARG A 71 -5.64 -0.54 -5.51
C ARG A 71 -5.01 -1.81 -6.05
N LYS A 72 -3.69 -1.82 -6.28
CA LYS A 72 -2.96 -3.01 -6.73
C LYS A 72 -3.09 -4.16 -5.72
N GLU A 73 -2.98 -3.88 -4.42
CA GLU A 73 -3.22 -4.88 -3.37
C GLU A 73 -4.67 -5.40 -3.40
N ALA A 74 -5.66 -4.51 -3.50
CA ALA A 74 -7.07 -4.88 -3.53
C ALA A 74 -7.43 -5.74 -4.75
N GLU A 75 -6.91 -5.40 -5.92
CA GLU A 75 -7.10 -6.19 -7.15
C GLU A 75 -6.45 -7.57 -7.04
N LEU A 76 -5.24 -7.65 -6.49
CA LEU A 76 -4.56 -8.92 -6.22
C LEU A 76 -5.39 -9.79 -5.28
N ARG A 77 -5.80 -9.24 -4.14
CA ARG A 77 -6.61 -9.96 -3.15
C ARG A 77 -7.93 -10.44 -3.74
N LYS A 78 -8.63 -9.57 -4.47
CA LYS A 78 -9.88 -9.90 -5.17
C LYS A 78 -9.70 -11.06 -6.13
N ARG A 79 -8.59 -11.11 -6.87
CA ARG A 79 -8.31 -12.19 -7.85
C ARG A 79 -8.20 -13.56 -7.17
N TYR A 80 -7.57 -13.62 -6.00
CA TYR A 80 -7.33 -14.87 -5.26
C TYR A 80 -8.35 -15.14 -4.14
N GLY A 81 -9.44 -14.37 -4.06
CA GLY A 81 -10.46 -14.53 -3.01
C GLY A 81 -9.92 -14.32 -1.59
N ILE A 82 -8.86 -13.53 -1.45
CA ILE A 82 -8.26 -13.21 -0.15
C ILE A 82 -9.02 -12.02 0.43
N GLU A 83 -9.53 -12.15 1.65
CA GLU A 83 -10.23 -11.07 2.32
C GLU A 83 -9.31 -9.85 2.51
N LEU A 84 -9.87 -8.65 2.36
CA LEU A 84 -9.12 -7.41 2.49
C LEU A 84 -8.60 -7.24 3.92
N TYR A 85 -7.40 -6.67 4.06
CA TYR A 85 -6.76 -6.36 5.34
C TYR A 85 -6.40 -7.55 6.25
N LEU A 86 -6.66 -8.80 5.84
CA LEU A 86 -6.09 -9.94 6.55
C LEU A 86 -4.56 -9.91 6.46
N SER A 87 -3.92 -10.04 7.62
CA SER A 87 -2.46 -10.15 7.77
C SER A 87 -1.94 -11.55 7.48
N THR A 88 -2.82 -12.53 7.32
CA THR A 88 -2.51 -13.93 7.07
C THR A 88 -3.49 -14.50 6.03
N ILE A 89 -3.06 -15.52 5.29
CA ILE A 89 -3.93 -16.27 4.37
C ILE A 89 -4.17 -17.65 5.01
N PRO A 90 -5.42 -18.08 5.23
CA PRO A 90 -5.69 -19.35 5.91
C PRO A 90 -5.30 -20.55 5.05
N ALA A 91 -4.75 -21.60 5.67
CA ALA A 91 -4.41 -22.88 5.01
C ALA A 91 -3.53 -22.70 3.74
N LEU A 92 -2.48 -21.89 3.87
CA LEU A 92 -1.47 -21.66 2.82
C LEU A 92 -0.73 -22.94 2.42
N ASP A 93 -0.59 -23.89 3.34
CA ASP A 93 0.05 -25.20 3.16
C ASP A 93 -0.69 -26.13 2.18
N GLU A 94 -1.95 -25.84 1.90
CA GLU A 94 -2.77 -26.57 0.94
C GLU A 94 -2.81 -25.90 -0.44
N VAL A 95 -2.23 -24.70 -0.60
CA VAL A 95 -2.34 -23.90 -1.84
C VAL A 95 -1.33 -24.37 -2.88
N ASP A 96 -1.73 -24.32 -4.15
CA ASP A 96 -0.84 -24.59 -5.29
C ASP A 96 0.47 -23.78 -5.24
N ASP A 97 1.60 -24.47 -5.42
CA ASP A 97 2.94 -23.90 -5.30
C ASP A 97 3.18 -22.75 -6.28
N HIS A 98 2.63 -22.84 -7.49
CA HIS A 98 2.77 -21.79 -8.48
C HIS A 98 1.95 -20.55 -8.08
N GLU A 99 0.73 -20.73 -7.58
CA GLU A 99 -0.05 -19.63 -7.02
C GLU A 99 0.64 -18.98 -5.82
N LEU A 100 1.23 -19.77 -4.91
CA LEU A 100 2.01 -19.27 -3.78
C LEU A 100 3.20 -18.44 -4.26
N GLN A 101 3.92 -18.87 -5.30
CA GLN A 101 5.04 -18.13 -5.86
C GLN A 101 4.60 -16.78 -6.45
N VAL A 102 3.49 -16.77 -7.21
CA VAL A 102 2.95 -15.52 -7.77
C VAL A 102 2.52 -14.56 -6.67
N LEU A 103 1.86 -15.06 -5.62
CA LEU A 103 1.48 -14.24 -4.46
C LEU A 103 2.71 -13.71 -3.71
N TYR A 104 3.72 -14.54 -3.49
CA TYR A 104 4.97 -14.16 -2.84
C TYR A 104 5.65 -12.99 -3.56
N GLU A 105 5.81 -13.11 -4.88
CA GLU A 105 6.42 -12.08 -5.72
C GLU A 105 5.60 -10.78 -5.69
N ALA A 106 4.29 -10.88 -5.87
CA ALA A 106 3.41 -9.71 -5.91
C ALA A 106 3.37 -8.95 -4.57
N PHE A 107 3.25 -9.66 -3.43
CA PHE A 107 3.28 -9.02 -2.11
C PHE A 107 4.67 -8.50 -1.75
N THR A 108 5.74 -9.17 -2.21
CA THR A 108 7.11 -8.68 -2.04
C THR A 108 7.33 -7.37 -2.81
N GLU A 109 6.85 -7.28 -4.04
CA GLU A 109 6.92 -6.06 -4.85
C GLU A 109 6.14 -4.90 -4.21
N LEU A 110 4.89 -5.16 -3.77
CA LEU A 110 4.08 -4.17 -3.04
C LEU A 110 4.79 -3.63 -1.80
N ARG A 111 5.40 -4.53 -1.01
CA ARG A 111 6.17 -4.16 0.17
C ARG A 111 7.39 -3.31 -0.17
N GLN A 112 8.12 -3.66 -1.23
CA GLN A 112 9.28 -2.91 -1.69
C GLN A 112 8.89 -1.50 -2.12
N GLU A 113 7.84 -1.35 -2.93
CA GLU A 113 7.35 -0.05 -3.40
C GLU A 113 6.82 0.81 -2.24
N LEU A 114 6.11 0.23 -1.27
CA LEU A 114 5.69 0.97 -0.07
C LEU A 114 6.88 1.39 0.81
N THR A 115 7.91 0.55 0.91
CA THR A 115 9.14 0.89 1.63
C THR A 115 9.90 2.03 0.95
N LYS A 116 9.98 2.02 -0.38
CA LYS A 116 10.52 3.14 -1.16
C LYS A 116 9.71 4.42 -0.89
N LEU A 117 8.38 4.35 -0.88
CA LEU A 117 7.52 5.51 -0.59
C LEU A 117 7.77 6.08 0.81
N ARG A 118 7.92 5.22 1.82
CA ARG A 118 8.30 5.65 3.17
C ARG A 118 9.68 6.29 3.22
N TRP A 119 10.65 5.77 2.45
CA TRP A 119 11.97 6.38 2.34
C TRP A 119 11.91 7.77 1.70
N TYR A 120 11.15 7.90 0.60
CA TYR A 120 10.86 9.17 -0.04
C TYR A 120 10.31 10.20 0.93
N ASP A 121 9.30 9.82 1.74
CA ASP A 121 8.75 10.72 2.75
C ASP A 121 9.81 11.12 3.78
N ARG A 122 10.53 10.16 4.35
CA ARG A 122 11.55 10.42 5.36
C ARG A 122 12.60 11.43 4.89
N VAL A 123 13.10 11.28 3.66
CA VAL A 123 14.10 12.18 3.08
C VAL A 123 13.55 13.60 2.91
N ASN A 124 12.30 13.74 2.46
CA ASN A 124 11.65 15.03 2.29
C ASN A 124 11.33 15.69 3.64
N GLN A 125 10.87 14.92 4.62
CA GLN A 125 10.64 15.38 5.99
C GLN A 125 11.93 15.90 6.62
N ASP A 126 13.04 15.17 6.48
CA ASP A 126 14.35 15.61 6.97
C ASP A 126 14.78 16.93 6.32
N ALA A 127 14.55 17.08 5.02
CA ALA A 127 14.83 18.32 4.31
C ALA A 127 13.99 19.50 4.82
N ILE A 128 12.67 19.30 4.98
CA ILE A 128 11.72 20.29 5.51
C ILE A 128 12.08 20.67 6.95
N HIS A 129 12.33 19.70 7.82
CA HIS A 129 12.77 19.94 9.20
C HIS A 129 14.04 20.78 9.26
N ARG A 130 15.00 20.54 8.35
CA ARG A 130 16.22 21.36 8.27
C ARG A 130 15.92 22.79 7.82
N ILE A 131 14.94 23.01 6.95
CA ILE A 131 14.50 24.37 6.57
C ILE A 131 13.85 25.06 7.77
N TYR A 132 12.92 24.41 8.48
CA TYR A 132 12.33 24.96 9.70
C TYR A 132 13.36 25.26 10.78
N ALA A 133 14.28 24.34 11.07
CA ALA A 133 15.33 24.54 12.07
C ALA A 133 16.27 25.70 11.70
N LYS A 134 16.47 25.96 10.39
CA LYS A 134 17.20 27.14 9.93
C LYS A 134 16.37 28.41 10.06
N LEU A 135 15.08 28.34 9.76
CA LEU A 135 14.16 29.44 9.97
C LEU A 135 14.19 29.86 11.43
N GLU A 136 13.99 28.96 12.38
CA GLU A 136 13.92 29.22 13.83
C GLU A 136 15.13 29.99 14.39
N LYS A 137 16.32 29.89 13.75
CA LYS A 137 17.49 30.71 14.11
C LYS A 137 17.29 32.22 13.92
N PHE A 138 16.30 32.61 13.12
CA PHE A 138 15.92 34.00 12.88
C PHE A 138 14.88 34.52 13.90
N GLY A 139 14.49 33.69 14.88
CA GLY A 139 13.78 34.00 16.13
C GLY A 139 12.73 35.11 16.06
N LYS A 140 13.16 36.35 16.32
CA LYS A 140 12.27 37.53 16.46
C LYS A 140 11.56 37.98 15.19
N THR A 141 11.99 37.51 14.01
CA THR A 141 11.43 37.90 12.70
C THR A 141 10.39 36.91 12.15
N ILE A 142 10.13 35.85 12.91
CA ILE A 142 9.30 34.72 12.48
C ILE A 142 7.98 34.86 13.23
N GLY A 143 7.01 35.51 12.59
CA GLY A 143 5.70 35.73 13.21
C GLY A 143 4.96 34.43 13.55
N PRO A 144 3.82 34.51 14.26
CA PRO A 144 3.04 33.35 14.73
C PRO A 144 2.71 32.33 13.63
N SER A 145 2.44 32.81 12.42
CA SER A 145 2.18 32.00 11.22
C SER A 145 3.19 30.89 10.93
N HIS A 146 4.45 31.02 11.38
CA HIS A 146 5.45 29.97 11.24
C HIS A 146 5.15 28.74 12.09
N TYR A 147 4.79 28.94 13.35
CA TYR A 147 4.52 27.87 14.29
C TYR A 147 3.26 27.12 13.87
N ASP A 148 2.26 27.85 13.38
CA ASP A 148 1.06 27.27 12.77
C ASP A 148 1.43 26.40 11.55
N HIS A 149 2.16 26.95 10.59
CA HIS A 149 2.57 26.23 9.39
C HIS A 149 3.42 24.97 9.71
N LYS A 150 4.34 25.06 10.67
CA LYS A 150 5.16 23.92 11.13
C LYS A 150 4.32 22.86 11.84
N SER A 151 3.43 23.26 12.75
CA SER A 151 2.59 22.34 13.51
C SER A 151 1.58 21.60 12.62
N THR A 152 0.94 22.28 11.66
CA THR A 152 0.07 21.66 10.66
C THR A 152 0.81 20.61 9.85
N TRP A 153 2.03 20.92 9.39
CA TRP A 153 2.88 19.96 8.68
C TRP A 153 3.20 18.72 9.53
N ILE A 154 3.63 18.91 10.78
CA ILE A 154 3.97 17.81 11.70
C ILE A 154 2.75 16.91 11.94
N GLY A 155 1.56 17.49 12.11
CA GLY A 155 0.32 16.74 12.31
C GLY A 155 -0.02 15.83 11.12
N LEU A 156 0.06 16.36 9.89
CA LEU A 156 -0.16 15.59 8.66
C LEU A 156 0.83 14.43 8.51
N GLN A 157 2.08 14.67 8.90
CA GLN A 157 3.16 13.70 8.83
C GLN A 157 2.96 12.51 9.77
N LEU A 158 2.58 12.77 11.03
CA LEU A 158 2.45 11.72 12.04
C LEU A 158 1.37 10.68 11.70
N GLY A 159 0.24 11.14 11.15
CA GLY A 159 -0.85 10.26 10.72
C GLY A 159 -0.40 9.29 9.62
N TRP A 160 0.33 9.81 8.64
CA TRP A 160 0.90 9.01 7.54
C TRP A 160 1.94 7.98 8.02
N GLU A 161 2.88 8.40 8.87
CA GLU A 161 3.94 7.50 9.36
C GLU A 161 3.37 6.30 10.10
N THR A 162 2.37 6.55 10.94
CA THR A 162 1.68 5.49 11.69
C THR A 162 0.98 4.52 10.76
N GLN A 163 0.25 5.02 9.76
CA GLN A 163 -0.49 4.18 8.83
C GLN A 163 0.44 3.37 7.91
N SER A 164 1.44 4.02 7.31
CA SER A 164 2.39 3.36 6.40
C SER A 164 3.23 2.30 7.10
N LEU A 165 3.57 2.49 8.39
CA LEU A 165 4.28 1.48 9.17
C LEU A 165 3.42 0.22 9.36
N LYS A 166 2.15 0.38 9.74
CA LYS A 166 1.21 -0.74 9.90
C LYS A 166 1.04 -1.54 8.60
N ASP A 167 0.95 -0.84 7.47
CA ASP A 167 0.80 -1.51 6.17
C ASP A 167 2.06 -2.27 5.76
N VAL A 168 3.26 -1.72 6.00
CA VAL A 168 4.52 -2.45 5.76
C VAL A 168 4.63 -3.67 6.67
N GLU A 169 4.23 -3.57 7.93
CA GLU A 169 4.22 -4.71 8.86
C GLU A 169 3.23 -5.79 8.42
N ARG A 170 2.01 -5.41 8.01
CA ARG A 170 1.03 -6.33 7.42
C ARG A 170 1.62 -7.08 6.23
N LEU A 171 2.23 -6.36 5.28
CA LEU A 171 2.83 -6.97 4.10
C LEU A 171 4.03 -7.86 4.44
N ASN A 172 4.85 -7.48 5.43
CA ASN A 172 5.94 -8.32 5.93
C ASN A 172 5.45 -9.66 6.47
N ASN A 173 4.37 -9.64 7.27
CA ASN A 173 3.80 -10.85 7.84
C ASN A 173 3.28 -11.78 6.74
N LEU A 174 2.57 -11.23 5.75
CA LEU A 174 2.09 -11.99 4.59
C LEU A 174 3.23 -12.64 3.79
N VAL A 175 4.27 -11.86 3.46
CA VAL A 175 5.44 -12.36 2.74
C VAL A 175 6.14 -13.48 3.52
N SER A 176 6.23 -13.34 4.85
CA SER A 176 6.87 -14.33 5.71
C SER A 176 6.04 -15.62 5.82
N ASP A 177 4.71 -15.49 5.92
CA ASP A 177 3.80 -16.62 5.98
C ASP A 177 3.79 -17.43 4.67
N ILE A 178 3.76 -16.74 3.52
CA ILE A 178 3.83 -17.38 2.20
C ILE A 178 5.17 -18.11 2.05
N SER A 179 6.29 -17.45 2.39
CA SER A 179 7.63 -18.07 2.32
C SER A 179 7.75 -19.30 3.21
N ARG A 180 7.16 -19.28 4.41
CA ARG A 180 7.11 -20.43 5.30
C ARG A 180 6.29 -21.57 4.68
N ALA A 181 5.13 -21.26 4.10
CA ALA A 181 4.27 -22.26 3.45
C ALA A 181 5.00 -22.96 2.29
N GLN A 182 5.66 -22.20 1.41
CA GLN A 182 6.47 -22.75 0.31
C GLN A 182 7.59 -23.69 0.79
N SER A 183 8.12 -23.47 2.01
CA SER A 183 9.17 -24.32 2.57
C SER A 183 8.63 -25.63 3.17
N THR A 184 7.32 -25.70 3.44
CA THR A 184 6.66 -26.85 4.08
C THR A 184 5.93 -27.78 3.11
N VAL A 185 5.70 -27.36 1.86
CA VAL A 185 4.97 -28.18 0.88
C VAL A 185 5.76 -29.45 0.56
N GLN A 186 5.18 -30.58 0.93
CA GLN A 186 5.66 -31.91 0.59
C GLN A 186 5.08 -32.31 -0.77
N SER A 187 5.94 -32.71 -1.71
CA SER A 187 5.54 -33.20 -3.02
C SER A 187 4.57 -34.39 -2.87
N GLY A 188 3.28 -34.17 -3.09
CA GLY A 188 2.26 -35.23 -3.12
C GLY A 188 0.88 -34.92 -2.54
N SER A 189 0.64 -33.76 -1.91
CA SER A 189 -0.71 -33.38 -1.46
C SER A 189 -1.57 -32.81 -2.60
N SER A 190 -2.88 -33.00 -2.52
CA SER A 190 -3.85 -32.39 -3.44
C SER A 190 -3.89 -30.88 -3.19
N LEU A 191 -3.12 -30.13 -3.97
CA LEU A 191 -3.07 -28.67 -3.85
C LEU A 191 -4.36 -28.03 -4.37
N ARG A 192 -4.84 -27.00 -3.67
CA ARG A 192 -6.03 -26.22 -4.01
C ARG A 192 -5.62 -24.93 -4.72
N SER A 193 -6.37 -24.56 -5.75
CA SER A 193 -6.24 -23.24 -6.39
C SER A 193 -7.17 -22.24 -5.71
N LEU A 194 -6.59 -21.17 -5.16
CA LEU A 194 -7.31 -20.03 -4.60
C LEU A 194 -8.06 -19.26 -5.70
N CYS A 195 -7.43 -19.09 -6.87
CA CYS A 195 -8.03 -18.40 -8.00
C CYS A 195 -9.29 -19.13 -8.50
N LEU A 196 -9.20 -20.45 -8.73
CA LEU A 196 -10.33 -21.25 -9.19
C LEU A 196 -11.45 -21.30 -8.14
N LYS A 197 -11.11 -21.46 -6.86
CA LYS A 197 -12.09 -21.43 -5.78
C LYS A 197 -12.89 -20.13 -5.80
N ASN A 198 -12.20 -18.99 -5.88
CA ASN A 198 -12.84 -17.67 -5.89
C ASN A 198 -13.75 -17.46 -7.12
N VAL A 199 -13.36 -17.95 -8.29
CA VAL A 199 -14.20 -17.91 -9.50
C VAL A 199 -15.44 -18.79 -9.32
N CYS A 200 -15.30 -20.01 -8.81
CA CYS A 200 -16.42 -20.91 -8.54
C CYS A 200 -17.41 -20.32 -7.52
N ASP A 201 -16.91 -19.78 -6.40
CA ASP A 201 -17.73 -19.16 -5.36
C ASP A 201 -18.49 -17.94 -5.90
N SER A 202 -17.86 -17.15 -6.77
CA SER A 202 -18.51 -16.00 -7.42
C SER A 202 -19.61 -16.40 -8.40
N HIS A 203 -19.43 -17.51 -9.13
CA HIS A 203 -20.44 -18.04 -10.06
C HIS A 203 -21.61 -18.73 -9.35
N ALA A 204 -21.37 -19.43 -8.24
CA ALA A 204 -22.41 -20.06 -7.42
C ALA A 204 -23.38 -19.03 -6.81
N LEU A 205 -22.91 -17.81 -6.53
CA LEU A 205 -23.75 -16.70 -6.06
C LEU A 205 -24.52 -15.99 -7.18
N ALA A 206 -24.10 -16.14 -8.45
CA ALA A 206 -24.72 -15.50 -9.59
C ALA A 206 -25.93 -16.28 -10.15
N TYR A 207 -26.02 -17.58 -9.84
CA TYR A 207 -27.18 -18.41 -10.17
C TYR A 207 -27.76 -18.97 -8.86
N PRO A 208 -28.92 -18.49 -8.39
CA PRO A 208 -29.64 -19.22 -7.37
C PRO A 208 -30.02 -20.57 -7.99
N SER A 209 -29.60 -21.65 -7.34
CA SER A 209 -30.02 -23.01 -7.64
C SER A 209 -31.54 -23.05 -7.73
N THR A 210 -32.11 -22.90 -8.93
CA THR A 210 -33.51 -23.21 -9.16
C THR A 210 -33.67 -24.67 -8.85
N GLU A 211 -34.40 -24.93 -7.76
CA GLU A 211 -34.88 -26.23 -7.31
C GLU A 211 -35.36 -27.04 -8.51
N TYR A 212 -34.63 -28.10 -8.87
CA TYR A 212 -35.20 -29.21 -9.62
C TYR A 212 -36.06 -30.01 -8.65
N HIS A 213 -37.25 -29.50 -8.32
CA HIS A 213 -38.29 -30.29 -7.67
C HIS A 213 -39.33 -30.76 -8.70
N ALA A 214 -39.48 -32.10 -8.73
CA ALA A 214 -40.64 -32.89 -9.14
C ALA A 214 -40.95 -33.07 -10.64
N ILE A 215 -40.71 -34.29 -11.13
CA ILE A 215 -41.82 -35.19 -11.55
C ILE A 215 -41.47 -36.60 -11.08
N GLU A 216 -41.96 -36.99 -9.90
CA GLU A 216 -42.04 -38.40 -9.50
C GLU A 216 -43.48 -38.66 -9.04
N THR A 217 -44.38 -38.71 -10.01
CA THR A 217 -45.74 -39.23 -9.83
C THR A 217 -46.15 -39.94 -11.11
N MET A 218 -45.94 -41.26 -11.16
CA MET A 218 -47.00 -42.18 -11.59
C MET A 218 -46.63 -43.62 -11.23
N ASN A 219 -47.30 -44.08 -10.19
CA ASN A 219 -47.45 -45.45 -9.76
C ASN A 219 -48.38 -46.19 -10.75
N PRO A 220 -48.01 -47.37 -11.28
CA PRO A 220 -48.99 -48.32 -11.76
C PRO A 220 -48.96 -49.60 -10.91
N LEU A 221 -50.01 -49.74 -10.11
CA LEU A 221 -50.87 -50.92 -10.03
C LEU A 221 -50.19 -52.30 -10.21
N SER A 222 -50.02 -52.97 -9.07
CA SER A 222 -50.41 -54.37 -8.81
C SER A 222 -50.56 -55.30 -10.03
N TRP A 223 -49.66 -56.28 -10.16
CA TRP A 223 -50.00 -57.59 -10.73
C TRP A 223 -49.36 -58.71 -9.89
N PRO A 224 -50.03 -59.88 -9.76
CA PRO A 224 -49.68 -60.92 -8.80
C PRO A 224 -48.71 -61.97 -9.37
N ASP A 225 -48.11 -62.72 -8.45
CA ASP A 225 -47.31 -63.92 -8.66
C ASP A 225 -47.86 -64.85 -9.75
N CYS A 226 -47.00 -65.26 -10.69
CA CYS A 226 -47.08 -66.58 -11.30
C CYS A 226 -45.71 -67.05 -11.80
N TRP A 227 -45.28 -68.14 -11.17
CA TRP A 227 -44.24 -69.09 -11.56
C TRP A 227 -44.22 -69.43 -13.05
N ILE A 228 -43.03 -69.69 -13.60
CA ILE A 228 -42.67 -70.96 -14.28
C ILE A 228 -41.19 -70.92 -14.70
N GLU A 229 -40.46 -71.92 -14.19
CA GLU A 229 -39.17 -72.39 -14.70
C GLU A 229 -39.29 -72.88 -16.15
N ARG A 230 -38.31 -72.58 -17.01
CA ARG A 230 -37.70 -73.62 -17.85
C ARG A 230 -36.40 -73.18 -18.51
N THR A 231 -35.38 -73.98 -18.23
CA THR A 231 -34.24 -74.34 -19.06
C THR A 231 -34.62 -74.53 -20.54
N TRP A 232 -33.76 -74.10 -21.47
CA TRP A 232 -32.84 -74.91 -22.29
C TRP A 232 -31.80 -73.97 -22.94
#